data_AF-A0A1R1ATZ4-F1
#
_entry.id   AF-A0A1R1ATZ4-F1
#
_cell.length_a   1.000
_cell.length_b   1.000
_cell.length_c   1.000
_cell.angle_alpha   90.00
_cell.angle_beta   90.00
_cell.angle_gamma   90.00
#
_symmetry.space_group_name_H-M   'P 1'
#
loop_
_entity.id
_entity.type
_entity.pdbx_description
1 polymer ?
#
loop_
_entity_poly.entity_id
_entity_poly.type
_entity_poly.pdbx_seq_one_letter_code
_entity_poly.pdbx_strand_id
1 'polypeptide(L)' 'MELQEINQRLKETRDVLLTILNGLNGDQLNRRHDSNSWSISQVCQHLYKTEELYVVAIK' A
#
# COMPACT_ATOMS: atom_id res chain seq x y z
N MET A 1 -17.91 -10.78 8.42
CA MET A 1 -16.85 -9.92 8.98
C MET A 1 -17.47 -8.55 9.15
N GLU A 2 -17.49 -8.01 10.36
CA GLU A 2 -18.04 -6.68 10.60
C GLU A 2 -17.10 -5.61 10.04
N LEU A 3 -17.63 -4.44 9.66
CA LEU A 3 -16.83 -3.35 9.07
C LEU A 3 -15.65 -2.93 9.97
N GLN A 4 -15.84 -2.96 11.29
CA GLN A 4 -14.81 -2.66 12.28
C GLN A 4 -13.65 -3.67 12.21
N GLU A 5 -13.95 -4.95 12.09
CA GLU A 5 -12.96 -6.03 11.97
C GLU A 5 -12.16 -5.89 10.66
N ILE A 6 -12.83 -5.55 9.56
CA ILE A 6 -12.18 -5.27 8.27
C ILE A 6 -11.21 -4.09 8.40
N ASN A 7 -11.66 -2.98 9.00
CA ASN A 7 -10.83 -1.79 9.19
C ASN A 7 -9.60 -2.06 10.08
N GLN A 8 -9.78 -2.86 11.13
CA GLN A 8 -8.67 -3.25 12.01
C GLN A 8 -7.61 -4.06 11.24
N ARG A 9 -8.05 -5.06 10.45
CA ARG A 9 -7.14 -5.87 9.63
C ARG A 9 -6.43 -5.05 8.55
N LEU A 10 -7.11 -4.08 7.94
CA LEU A 10 -6.50 -3.17 6.97
C LEU A 10 -5.40 -2.31 7.62
N LYS A 11 -5.66 -1.79 8.83
CA LYS A 11 -4.68 -1.02 9.60
C LYS A 11 -3.44 -1.86 9.93
N GLU A 12 -3.64 -3.06 10.47
CA GLU A 12 -2.53 -3.98 10.79
C GLU A 12 -1.71 -4.34 9.55
N THR A 13 -2.38 -4.59 8.43
CA THR A 13 -1.72 -4.88 7.15
C THR A 13 -0.88 -3.68 6.68
N ARG A 14 -1.40 -2.45 6.82
CA ARG A 14 -0.67 -1.23 6.49
C ARG A 14 0.56 -1.05 7.37
N ASP A 15 0.44 -1.27 8.67
CA ASP A 15 1.54 -1.12 9.62
C ASP A 15 2.69 -2.11 9.33
N VAL A 16 2.36 -3.36 8.98
CA VAL A 16 3.34 -4.36 8.53
C VAL A 16 4.01 -3.94 7.22
N LEU A 17 3.24 -3.46 6.24
CA LEU A 17 3.80 -2.97 4.98
C LEU A 17 4.78 -1.83 5.21
N LEU A 18 4.42 -0.81 6.01
CA LEU A 18 5.29 0.31 6.33
C LEU A 18 6.59 -0.12 7.02
N THR A 19 6.50 -1.12 7.90
CA THR A 19 7.68 -1.70 8.55
C THR A 19 8.64 -2.33 7.54
N ILE A 20 8.13 -3.06 6.54
CA ILE A 20 8.94 -3.64 5.46
C ILE A 20 9.57 -2.53 4.60
N LEU A 21 8.78 -1.51 4.24
CA LEU A 21 9.24 -0.40 3.39
C LEU A 21 10.34 0.44 4.05
N ASN A 22 10.30 0.62 5.37
CA ASN A 22 11.33 1.36 6.12
C ASN A 22 12.73 0.73 6.01
N GLY A 23 12.82 -0.56 5.66
CA GLY A 23 14.10 -1.24 5.42
C GLY A 23 14.70 -1.01 4.03
N LEU A 24 13.99 -0.30 3.14
CA LEU A 24 14.40 -0.10 1.74
C LEU A 24 14.85 1.34 1.50
N ASN A 25 15.90 1.49 0.68
CA ASN A 25 16.33 2.79 0.20
C ASN A 25 15.58 3.21 -1.09
N GLY A 26 15.79 4.46 -1.52
CA GLY A 26 15.14 5.02 -2.70
C GLY A 26 15.39 4.23 -3.99
N ASP A 27 16.59 3.68 -4.19
CA ASP A 27 16.91 2.90 -5.38
C ASP A 27 16.16 1.56 -5.39
N GLN A 28 16.09 0.89 -4.24
CA GLN A 28 15.33 -0.36 -4.08
C GLN A 28 13.83 -0.12 -4.29
N LEU A 29 13.30 0.99 -3.76
CA LEU A 29 11.89 1.36 -3.89
C LEU A 29 11.49 1.70 -5.33
N ASN A 30 12.39 2.35 -6.07
CA ASN A 30 12.13 2.82 -7.43
C ASN A 30 12.59 1.87 -8.53
N ARG A 31 13.33 0.80 -8.18
CA ARG A 31 13.77 -0.21 -9.15
C ARG A 31 12.57 -0.85 -9.85
N ARG A 32 12.65 -0.95 -11.17
CA ARG A 32 11.72 -1.70 -12.02
C ARG A 32 12.45 -2.87 -12.66
N HIS A 33 11.78 -4.02 -12.76
CA HIS A 33 12.31 -5.19 -13.44
C HIS A 33 12.36 -4.97 -14.97
N ASP A 34 11.30 -4.38 -15.52
CA ASP A 34 11.15 -4.01 -16.93
C ASP A 34 10.19 -2.81 -17.10
N SER A 35 10.02 -2.34 -18.34
CA SER A 35 9.18 -1.18 -18.66
C SER A 35 7.69 -1.37 -18.38
N ASN A 36 7.23 -2.61 -18.24
CA ASN A 36 5.81 -2.96 -18.04
C ASN A 36 5.49 -3.28 -16.57
N SER A 37 6.51 -3.47 -15.73
CA SER A 37 6.39 -3.73 -14.30
C SER A 37 6.25 -2.46 -13.48
N TRP A 38 5.53 -2.48 -12.37
CA TRP A 38 5.54 -1.36 -11.41
C TRP A 38 6.74 -1.48 -10.45
N SER A 39 7.30 -0.33 -10.05
CA SER A 39 8.20 -0.28 -8.90
C SER A 39 7.41 -0.45 -7.59
N ILE A 40 8.12 -0.72 -6.49
CA ILE A 40 7.49 -0.80 -5.16
C ILE A 40 6.78 0.53 -4.85
N SER A 41 7.41 1.67 -5.11
CA SER A 41 6.78 2.99 -4.92
C SER A 41 5.50 3.18 -5.73
N GLN A 42 5.44 2.67 -6.97
CA GLN A 42 4.24 2.77 -7.80
C GLN A 42 3.11 1.88 -7.27
N VAL A 43 3.43 0.68 -6.78
CA VAL A 43 2.47 -0.19 -6.09
C VAL A 43 1.93 0.51 -4.84
N CYS A 44 2.79 1.07 -3.98
CA CYS A 44 2.37 1.79 -2.79
C CYS A 44 1.50 3.01 -3.13
N GLN A 45 1.83 3.76 -4.18
CA GLN A 45 1.00 4.87 -4.66
C GLN A 45 -0.38 4.39 -5.10
N HIS A 46 -0.46 3.27 -5.83
CA HIS A 46 -1.74 2.69 -6.23
C HIS A 46 -2.57 2.27 -5.01
N LEU A 47 -1.97 1.58 -4.04
CA LEU A 47 -2.65 1.18 -2.80
C LEU A 47 -3.19 2.38 -2.04
N TYR A 48 -2.40 3.44 -1.90
CA TYR A 48 -2.83 4.68 -1.24
C TYR A 48 -4.05 5.31 -1.93
N LYS A 49 -4.02 5.44 -3.26
CA LYS A 49 -5.15 6.00 -4.01
C LYS A 49 -6.41 5.14 -3.90
N THR A 50 -6.24 3.82 -3.94
CA THR A 50 -7.34 2.86 -3.77
C THR A 50 -7.98 3.03 -2.40
N GLU A 51 -7.17 3.15 -1.36
CA GLU A 51 -7.65 3.37 -0.01
C GLU A 51 -8.38 4.71 0.16
N GLU A 52 -7.82 5.80 -0.38
CA GLU A 52 -8.46 7.12 -0.41
C GLU A 52 -9.84 7.07 -1.09
N LEU A 53 -9.93 6.40 -2.25
CA LEU A 53 -11.18 6.24 -2.98
C LEU A 53 -12.23 5.48 -2.16
N TYR A 54 -11.83 4.38 -1.50
CA TYR A 54 -12.76 3.59 -0.69
C TYR A 54 -13.21 4.30 0.59
N VAL A 55 -12.37 5.14 1.18
CA VAL A 55 -12.79 6.00 2.30
C VAL A 55 -13.92 6.95 1.88
N VAL A 56 -13.90 7.44 0.64
CA VAL A 56 -14.99 8.27 0.09
C VAL A 56 -16.21 7.43 -0.29
N ALA A 57 -16.01 6.25 -0.88
CA ALA A 57 -17.10 5.42 -1.41
C ALA A 57 -17.87 4.60 -0.36
N ILE A 58 -17.23 4.30 0.79
CA ILE A 58 -17.83 3.50 1.89
C ILE A 58 -18.41 4.43 2.99
N LYS A 59 -18.18 5.74 2.91
CA LYS A 59 -18.94 6.73 3.69
C LYS A 59 -20.38 6.82 3.21
#